data_AF-A0A955GER5-F1
#
_entry.id   AF-A0A955GER5-F1
#
_cell.length_a   1.000
_cell.length_b   1.000
_cell.length_c   1.000
_cell.angle_alpha   90.00
_cell.angle_beta   90.00
_cell.angle_gamma   90.00
#
_symmetry.space_group_name_H-M   'P 1'
#
loop_
_entity.id
_entity.type
_entity.pdbx_description
1 polymer ?
#
loop_
_entity_poly.entity_id
_entity_poly.type
_entity_poly.pdbx_seq_one_letter_code
_entity_poly.pdbx_strand_id
1 'polypeptide(L)' 'MIQVTKKDKNESIESLIRRFNRKVQQSGLILRAKSVQTFEKEISKRERRRKAIVRASRKRTTRLPLKPQR' A
#
# COMPACT_ATOMS: atom_id res chain seq x y z
N MET A 1 -8.47 6.43 13.14
CA MET A 1 -8.80 5.13 13.75
C MET A 1 -9.54 4.29 12.72
N ILE A 2 -9.14 3.03 12.50
CA ILE A 2 -9.84 2.14 11.55
C ILE A 2 -10.89 1.35 12.32
N GLN A 3 -12.14 1.44 11.87
CA GLN A 3 -13.23 0.64 12.39
C GLN A 3 -13.81 -0.25 11.30
N VAL A 4 -14.06 -1.51 11.65
CA VAL A 4 -14.76 -2.49 10.82
C VAL A 4 -15.89 -3.06 11.65
N THR A 5 -17.13 -2.79 11.24
CA THR A 5 -18.31 -3.38 11.85
C THR A 5 -18.63 -4.71 11.18
N LYS A 6 -19.09 -5.67 12.00
CA LYS A 6 -19.65 -6.93 11.53
C LYS A 6 -20.97 -6.61 10.82
N LYS A 7 -21.14 -7.11 9.59
CA LYS A 7 -22.32 -6.77 8.78
C LYS A 7 -23.49 -7.71 9.06
N ASP A 8 -23.20 -8.99 9.23
CA ASP A 8 -24.21 -10.03 9.42
C ASP A 8 -23.91 -10.89 10.66
N LYS A 9 -24.95 -11.43 11.29
CA LYS A 9 -24.79 -12.35 12.44
C LYS A 9 -23.96 -13.59 12.05
N ASN A 10 -24.05 -14.02 10.78
CA ASN A 10 -23.38 -15.20 10.23
C ASN A 10 -21.98 -14.91 9.64
N GLU A 11 -21.41 -13.72 9.78
CA GLU A 11 -20.01 -13.50 9.37
C GLU A 11 -19.05 -14.35 10.24
N SER A 12 -18.22 -15.17 9.60
CA SER A 12 -17.09 -15.86 10.24
C SER A 12 -16.06 -14.83 10.71
N ILE A 13 -15.43 -15.10 11.86
CA ILE A 13 -14.37 -14.26 12.46
C ILE A 13 -13.22 -14.05 11.47
N GLU A 14 -12.87 -15.07 10.69
CA GLU A 14 -11.77 -15.00 9.72
C GLU A 14 -12.05 -13.97 8.61
N SER A 15 -13.30 -13.91 8.13
CA SER A 15 -13.72 -12.93 7.11
C SER A 15 -13.64 -11.50 7.65
N LEU A 16 -13.98 -11.31 8.93
CA LEU A 16 -13.87 -10.01 9.60
C LEU A 16 -12.40 -9.56 9.73
N ILE A 17 -11.51 -10.46 10.15
CA ILE A 17 -10.06 -10.20 10.25
C ILE A 17 -9.48 -9.85 8.87
N ARG A 18 -9.87 -10.58 7.82
CA ARG A 18 -9.41 -10.30 6.45
C ARG A 18 -9.83 -8.92 5.95
N ARG A 19 -11.08 -8.51 6.22
CA ARG A 19 -11.58 -7.16 5.89
C ARG A 19 -10.83 -6.08 6.68
N PHE A 20 -10.59 -6.31 7.96
CA PHE A 20 -9.79 -5.42 8.79
C PHE A 20 -8.38 -5.25 8.24
N ASN A 21 -7.68 -6.34 7.98
CA ASN A 21 -6.33 -6.32 7.40
C ASN A 21 -6.30 -5.58 6.05
N ARG A 22 -7.31 -5.79 5.19
CA ARG A 22 -7.43 -5.05 3.92
C ARG A 22 -7.59 -3.55 4.14
N LYS A 23 -8.44 -3.12 5.07
CA LYS A 23 -8.62 -1.70 5.42
C LYS A 23 -7.35 -1.09 6.03
N VAL A 24 -6.64 -1.83 6.88
CA VAL A 24 -5.35 -1.42 7.45
C VAL A 24 -4.31 -1.21 6.34
N GLN A 25 -4.20 -2.16 5.42
CA GLN A 25 -3.28 -2.04 4.28
C GLN A 25 -3.64 -0.85 3.38
N GLN A 26 -4.92 -0.68 3.04
CA GLN A 26 -5.39 0.44 2.21
C GLN A 26 -5.16 1.81 2.87
N SER A 27 -5.31 1.90 4.19
CA SER A 27 -5.09 3.15 4.91
C SER A 27 -3.63 3.62 4.89
N GLY A 28 -2.68 2.72 4.62
CA GLY A 28 -1.25 3.03 4.66
C GLY A 28 -0.71 3.40 6.06
N LEU A 29 -1.49 3.22 7.13
CA LEU A 29 -1.10 3.60 8.50
C LEU A 29 0.21 2.94 8.95
N ILE A 30 0.43 1.67 8.60
CA ILE A 30 1.67 0.95 8.93
C ILE A 30 2.88 1.61 8.24
N LEU A 31 2.76 1.99 6.97
CA LEU A 31 3.83 2.67 6.26
C LEU A 31 4.16 4.03 6.89
N ARG A 32 3.12 4.79 7.25
CA ARG A 32 3.28 6.10 7.90
C ARG A 32 3.92 5.98 9.29
N ALA A 33 3.49 4.99 10.07
CA ALA A 33 4.08 4.73 11.38
C ALA A 33 5.57 4.40 11.24
N LYS A 34 5.93 3.50 10.31
CA LYS A 34 7.33 3.15 10.03
C LYS A 34 8.16 4.33 9.54
N SER A 35 7.62 5.22 8.70
CA SER A 35 8.38 6.36 8.20
C SER A 35 8.70 7.40 9.29
N VAL A 36 7.91 7.46 10.36
CA VAL A 36 8.10 8.43 11.46
C VAL A 36 8.98 7.84 12.58
N GLN A 37 9.24 6.53 12.59
CA GLN A 37 10.07 5.88 13.61
C GLN A 37 11.53 6.37 13.61
N THR A 38 12.02 6.87 12.48
CA THR A 38 13.39 7.36 12.33
C THR A 38 13.40 8.76 11.73
N PHE A 39 14.41 9.56 12.08
CA PHE A 39 14.63 10.85 11.45
C PHE A 39 15.05 10.69 9.98
N GLU A 40 14.33 11.34 9.07
CA GLU A 40 14.71 11.43 7.65
C GLU A 40 15.04 12.89 7.29
N LYS A 41 16.14 13.09 6.55
CA LYS A 41 16.48 14.39 5.97
C LYS A 41 15.49 14.77 4.86
N GLU A 42 15.32 16.07 4.63
CA GLU A 42 14.50 16.53 3.49
C GLU A 42 15.03 16.01 2.16
N ILE A 43 14.10 15.62 1.28
CA ILE A 43 14.43 14.95 0.02
C ILE A 43 15.10 15.95 -0.95
N SER A 44 16.34 15.64 -1.34
CA SER A 44 17.08 16.40 -2.35
C SER A 44 16.41 16.35 -3.73
N LYS A 45 16.64 17.38 -4.57
CA LYS A 45 16.12 17.47 -5.95
C LYS A 45 16.46 16.21 -6.77
N ARG A 46 17.67 15.67 -6.62
CA ARG A 46 18.12 14.46 -7.36
C ARG A 46 17.34 13.21 -6.94
N GLU A 47 17.14 13.02 -5.65
CA GLU A 47 16.40 11.88 -5.11
C GLU A 47 14.93 11.92 -5.49
N ARG A 48 14.33 13.12 -5.47
CA ARG A 48 12.95 13.34 -5.93
C ARG A 48 12.77 12.91 -7.37
N ARG A 49 13.70 13.30 -8.26
CA ARG A 49 13.69 12.89 -9.68
C ARG A 49 13.82 11.38 -9.83
N ARG A 50 14.77 10.74 -9.13
CA ARG A 50 14.96 9.27 -9.17
C ARG A 50 13.71 8.52 -8.70
N LYS A 51 13.10 8.93 -7.58
CA LYS A 51 11.84 8.35 -7.07
C LYS A 51 10.70 8.49 -8.09
N ALA A 52 10.59 9.63 -8.78
CA ALA A 52 9.57 9.84 -9.82
C ALA A 52 9.77 8.91 -11.03
N ILE A 53 11.00 8.76 -11.53
CA ILE A 53 11.33 7.86 -12.64
C ILE A 53 10.96 6.41 -12.31
N VAL A 54 11.32 5.94 -11.11
CA VAL A 54 10.99 4.58 -10.65
C VAL A 54 9.48 4.36 -10.51
N ARG A 55 8.72 5.37 -10.04
CA ARG A 55 7.26 5.28 -10.00
C ARG A 55 6.66 5.20 -11.40
N ALA A 56 7.18 5.99 -12.35
CA ALA A 56 6.73 5.97 -13.72
C ALA A 56 7.03 4.64 -14.42
N SER A 57 8.22 4.06 -14.20
CA SER A 57 8.59 2.76 -14.78
C SER A 57 7.70 1.64 -14.25
N ARG A 58 7.47 1.58 -12.93
CA ARG A 58 6.56 0.59 -12.31
C ARG A 58 5.15 0.68 -12.87
N LYS A 59 4.60 1.91 -12.99
CA LYS A 59 3.27 2.14 -13.57
C LYS A 59 3.19 1.66 -15.03
N ARG A 60 4.27 1.80 -15.80
CA ARG A 60 4.36 1.33 -17.18
C ARG A 60 4.39 -0.19 -17.24
N THR A 61 5.20 -0.86 -16.41
CA THR A 61 5.27 -2.32 -16.32
C THR A 61 3.94 -2.94 -15.93
N THR A 62 3.25 -2.40 -14.91
CA THR A 62 1.94 -2.94 -14.47
C THR A 62 0.83 -2.76 -15.51
N ARG A 63 0.93 -1.76 -16.38
CA ARG A 63 -0.07 -1.48 -17.43
C ARG A 63 0.15 -2.24 -18.71
N LEU A 64 1.37 -2.73 -18.97
CA LEU A 64 1.65 -3.57 -20.11
C LEU A 64 1.25 -5.01 -19.75
N PRO A 65 0.40 -5.69 -20.53
CA PRO A 65 0.17 -7.11 -20.32
C PRO A 65 1.52 -7.81 -20.45
N LEU A 66 1.85 -8.65 -19.47
CA LEU A 66 2.98 -9.58 -19.60
C LEU A 66 2.71 -10.38 -20.88
N LYS A 67 3.50 -10.15 -21.93
CA LYS A 67 3.42 -10.99 -23.13
C LYS A 67 3.62 -12.43 -22.65
N PRO A 68 2.72 -13.37 -22.94
CA PRO A 68 2.94 -14.75 -22.59
C PRO A 68 4.24 -15.19 -23.27
N GLN A 69 5.19 -15.69 -22.49
CA GLN A 69 6.35 -16.41 -23.00
C GLN A 69 5.76 -17.65 -23.68
N ARG A 70 5.87 -17.71 -25.01
CA ARG A 70 5.47 -18.88 -25.79
C ARG A 70 6.36 -20.08 -25.45
#